data_AF-A0A1H8G9K5-F1
#
_entry.id   AF-A0A1H8G9K5-F1
#
_cell.length_a   1.000
_cell.length_b   1.000
_cell.length_c   1.000
_cell.angle_alpha   90.00
_cell.angle_beta   90.00
_cell.angle_gamma   90.00
#
_symmetry.space_group_name_H-M   'P 1'
#
loop_
_entity.id
_entity.type
_entity.pdbx_description
1 polymer ?
#
loop_
_entity_poly.entity_id
_entity_poly.type
_entity_poly.pdbx_seq_one_letter_code
_entity_poly.pdbx_strand_id
1 'polypeptide(L)'
;MQPWAYIVMLGGFALAYALFLPSRARNKDSGVDKQNLKEVEAALELYMADVERENRELLELLDSIKTQSQTNQAALQEQLSELNGRLDEMQHRTSQLETRMAANENGLLQLALSGGRGTNAQQQEVQGKAIDEPPADIKAKPVSTIKLRYPQLFELHSEGKSIDAIAKKTGMQSGEIQLILQLAKQEESA
;
A
#
# COMPACT_ATOMS: atom_id res chain seq x y z
N MET A 1 -30.87 -94.56 11.68
CA MET A 1 -29.89 -93.71 12.41
C MET A 1 -30.67 -92.76 13.31
N GLN A 2 -30.49 -92.81 14.63
CA GLN A 2 -31.33 -92.05 15.56
C GLN A 2 -31.02 -90.54 15.51
N PRO A 3 -32.02 -89.65 15.36
CA PRO A 3 -31.84 -88.21 15.22
C PRO A 3 -31.02 -87.54 16.35
N TRP A 4 -31.09 -88.11 17.55
CA TRP A 4 -30.32 -87.65 18.72
C TRP A 4 -28.81 -87.75 18.54
N ALA A 5 -28.31 -88.73 17.78
CA ALA A 5 -26.88 -88.92 17.56
C ALA A 5 -26.27 -87.77 16.73
N TYR A 6 -27.05 -87.17 15.83
CA TYR A 6 -26.58 -86.04 15.02
C TYR A 6 -26.39 -84.77 15.84
N ILE A 7 -27.26 -84.53 16.83
CA ILE A 7 -27.17 -83.36 17.72
C ILE A 7 -25.91 -83.44 18.60
N VAL A 8 -25.60 -84.64 19.12
CA VAL A 8 -24.40 -84.86 19.94
C VAL A 8 -23.12 -84.76 19.10
N MET A 9 -23.12 -85.30 17.88
CA MET A 9 -21.99 -85.15 16.96
C MET A 9 -21.76 -83.69 16.57
N LEU A 10 -22.81 -82.95 16.22
CA LEU A 10 -22.70 -81.54 15.84
C LEU A 10 -22.19 -80.68 17.01
N GLY A 11 -22.69 -80.92 18.22
CA GLY A 11 -22.21 -80.25 19.43
C GLY A 11 -20.75 -80.58 19.75
N GLY A 12 -20.35 -81.85 19.58
CA GLY A 12 -18.95 -82.28 19.74
C GLY A 12 -18.01 -81.61 18.74
N PHE A 13 -18.42 -81.52 17.47
CA PHE A 13 -17.66 -80.81 16.45
C PHE A 13 -17.55 -79.32 16.74
N ALA A 14 -18.61 -78.66 17.23
CA ALA A 14 -18.58 -77.24 17.58
C ALA A 14 -17.62 -76.94 18.75
N LEU A 15 -17.63 -77.78 19.78
CA LEU A 15 -16.69 -77.67 20.91
C LEU A 15 -15.25 -77.97 20.51
N ALA A 16 -15.03 -79.00 19.68
CA ALA A 16 -13.73 -79.28 19.11
C ALA A 16 -13.22 -78.09 18.30
N TYR A 17 -14.08 -77.47 17.47
CA TYR A 17 -13.71 -76.30 16.68
C TYR A 17 -13.42 -75.08 17.55
N ALA A 18 -14.18 -74.87 18.63
CA ALA A 18 -13.93 -73.78 19.58
C ALA A 18 -12.63 -73.94 20.36
N LEU A 19 -12.25 -75.17 20.71
CA LEU A 19 -10.97 -75.49 21.37
C LEU A 19 -9.78 -75.46 20.39
N PHE A 20 -10.01 -75.87 19.14
CA PHE A 20 -8.98 -75.86 18.09
C PHE A 20 -8.77 -74.47 17.49
N LEU A 21 -9.64 -73.50 17.79
CA LEU A 21 -9.43 -72.11 17.42
C LEU A 21 -8.47 -71.46 18.42
N PRO A 22 -7.17 -71.29 18.07
CA PRO A 22 -6.22 -70.69 18.99
C PRO A 22 -6.67 -69.26 19.28
N SER A 23 -6.63 -68.85 20.55
CA SER A 23 -6.98 -67.54 21.13
C SER A 23 -6.29 -66.31 20.50
N ARG A 24 -5.60 -66.48 19.36
CA ARG A 24 -4.88 -65.49 18.58
C ARG A 24 -5.75 -64.37 18.00
N ALA A 25 -7.06 -64.56 17.91
CA ALA A 25 -7.96 -63.49 17.45
C ALA A 25 -8.04 -62.32 18.46
N ARG A 26 -8.01 -62.59 19.77
CA ARG A 26 -8.17 -61.54 20.81
C ARG A 26 -6.88 -60.75 21.10
N ASN A 27 -5.72 -61.29 20.74
CA ASN A 27 -4.40 -60.64 20.91
C ASN A 27 -3.89 -59.94 19.64
N LYS A 28 -4.54 -60.12 18.48
CA LYS A 28 -4.12 -59.48 17.24
C LYS A 28 -4.56 -58.02 17.18
N ASP A 29 -5.79 -57.72 17.63
CA ASP A 29 -6.30 -56.34 17.67
C ASP A 29 -5.52 -55.46 18.66
N SER A 30 -5.17 -55.98 19.84
CA SER A 30 -4.41 -55.22 20.85
C SER A 30 -2.94 -54.96 20.47
N GLY A 31 -2.36 -55.77 19.57
CA GLY A 31 -1.04 -55.52 19.00
C GLY A 31 -1.08 -54.48 17.88
N VAL A 32 -2.12 -54.53 17.03
CA VAL A 32 -2.34 -53.60 15.93
C VAL A 32 -2.69 -52.21 16.44
N ASP A 33 -3.55 -52.09 17.46
CA ASP A 33 -3.88 -50.81 18.10
C ASP A 33 -2.65 -50.15 18.74
N LYS A 34 -1.76 -50.93 19.37
CA LYS A 34 -0.48 -50.40 19.90
C LYS A 34 0.48 -49.95 18.82
N GLN A 35 0.51 -50.62 17.66
CA GLN A 35 1.29 -50.17 16.51
C GLN A 35 0.73 -48.88 15.91
N ASN A 36 -0.59 -48.80 15.72
CA ASN A 36 -1.25 -47.58 15.25
C ASN A 36 -1.01 -46.40 16.23
N LEU A 37 -1.11 -46.63 17.55
CA LEU A 37 -0.82 -45.61 18.56
C LEU A 37 0.63 -45.12 18.48
N LYS A 38 1.59 -46.02 18.21
CA LYS A 38 3.00 -45.68 18.07
C LYS A 38 3.30 -44.94 16.77
N GLU A 39 2.62 -45.29 15.69
CA GLU A 39 2.70 -44.56 14.41
C GLU A 39 2.09 -43.16 14.53
N VAL A 40 0.99 -43.01 15.26
CA VAL A 40 0.37 -41.71 15.57
C VAL A 40 1.24 -40.88 16.51
N GLU A 41 1.87 -41.48 17.51
CA GLU A 41 2.85 -40.81 18.39
C GLU A 41 4.05 -40.30 17.59
N ALA A 42 4.61 -41.13 16.69
CA ALA A 42 5.69 -40.72 15.80
C ALA A 42 5.27 -39.60 14.82
N ALA A 43 4.03 -39.63 14.32
CA ALA A 43 3.49 -38.56 13.49
C ALA A 43 3.30 -37.26 14.29
N LEU A 44 2.92 -37.36 15.56
CA LEU A 44 2.75 -36.21 16.46
C LEU A 44 4.11 -35.60 16.84
N GLU A 45 5.14 -36.41 17.09
CA GLU A 45 6.51 -35.93 17.29
C GLU A 45 7.03 -35.16 16.07
N LEU A 46 6.80 -35.70 14.86
CA LEU A 46 7.16 -35.02 13.61
C LEU A 46 6.40 -33.71 13.45
N TYR A 47 5.10 -33.69 13.73
CA TYR A 47 4.29 -32.48 13.67
C TYR A 47 4.74 -31.42 14.69
N MET A 48 5.07 -31.81 15.93
CA MET A 48 5.60 -30.87 16.92
C MET A 48 6.93 -30.26 16.45
N ALA A 49 7.82 -31.07 15.89
CA ALA A 49 9.08 -30.58 15.35
C ALA A 49 8.87 -29.58 14.20
N ASP A 50 7.87 -29.83 13.35
CA ASP A 50 7.51 -28.95 12.23
C ASP A 50 6.89 -27.64 12.72
N VAL A 51 5.94 -27.68 13.65
CA VAL A 51 5.32 -26.49 14.24
C VAL A 51 6.35 -25.62 14.97
N GLU A 52 7.30 -26.22 15.68
CA GLU A 52 8.39 -25.45 16.27
C GLU A 52 9.28 -24.78 15.21
N ARG A 53 9.52 -25.45 14.09
CA ARG A 53 10.29 -24.92 12.96
C ARG A 53 9.55 -23.73 12.33
N GLU A 54 8.26 -23.89 12.04
CA GLU A 54 7.42 -22.83 11.48
C GLU A 54 7.31 -21.63 12.43
N ASN A 55 7.14 -21.85 13.73
CA ASN A 55 7.11 -20.75 14.71
C ASN A 55 8.44 -19.97 14.73
N ARG A 56 9.58 -20.65 14.62
CA ARG A 56 10.89 -19.98 14.52
C ARG A 56 11.01 -19.16 13.23
N GLU A 57 10.59 -19.71 12.10
CA GLU A 57 10.58 -19.01 10.81
C GLU A 57 9.65 -17.79 10.83
N LEU A 58 8.45 -17.91 11.41
CA LEU A 58 7.53 -16.79 11.57
C LEU A 58 8.09 -15.69 12.46
N LEU A 59 8.79 -16.07 13.53
CA LEU A 59 9.42 -15.11 14.44
C LEU A 59 10.57 -14.37 13.76
N GLU A 60 11.38 -15.07 12.97
CA GLU A 60 12.44 -14.47 12.15
C GLU A 60 11.87 -13.54 11.08
N LEU A 61 10.80 -13.96 10.39
CA LEU A 61 10.09 -13.11 9.42
C LEU A 61 9.54 -11.86 10.11
N LEU A 62 8.92 -12.00 11.27
CA LEU A 62 8.37 -10.87 12.02
C LEU A 62 9.47 -9.89 12.44
N ASP A 63 10.63 -10.39 12.86
CA ASP A 63 11.79 -9.56 13.20
C ASP A 63 12.33 -8.82 11.97
N SER A 64 12.37 -9.50 10.81
CA SER A 64 12.75 -8.87 9.54
C SER A 64 11.78 -7.75 9.14
N ILE A 65 10.46 -7.96 9.27
CA ILE A 65 9.42 -6.96 8.98
C ILE A 65 9.53 -5.79 9.95
N LYS A 66 9.77 -6.07 11.23
CA LYS A 66 9.93 -5.02 12.25
C LYS A 66 11.15 -4.15 11.96
N THR A 67 12.28 -4.78 11.65
CA THR A 67 13.52 -4.10 11.27
C THR A 67 13.32 -3.27 10.00
N GLN A 68 12.66 -3.82 8.98
CA GLN A 68 12.36 -3.10 7.75
C GLN A 68 11.41 -1.92 7.99
N SER A 69 10.40 -2.07 8.86
CA SER A 69 9.50 -0.98 9.23
C SER A 69 10.24 0.15 9.95
N GLN A 70 11.13 -0.19 10.91
CA GLN A 70 11.92 0.80 11.62
C GLN A 70 12.88 1.56 10.70
N THR A 71 13.56 0.85 9.79
CA THR A 71 14.46 1.47 8.80
C THR A 71 13.70 2.39 7.84
N ASN A 72 12.53 1.96 7.34
CA ASN A 72 11.67 2.82 6.52
C ASN A 72 11.19 4.07 7.28
N GLN A 73 10.78 3.92 8.55
CA GLN A 73 10.38 5.06 9.37
C GLN A 73 11.54 6.04 9.60
N ALA A 74 12.75 5.53 9.86
CA ALA A 74 13.95 6.35 10.01
C ALA A 74 14.28 7.10 8.70
N ALA A 75 14.22 6.43 7.56
CA ALA A 75 14.44 7.05 6.26
C ALA A 75 13.41 8.15 5.95
N LEU A 76 12.13 7.91 6.27
CA LEU A 76 11.09 8.94 6.11
C LEU A 76 11.32 10.12 7.05
N GLN A 77 11.73 9.90 8.30
CA GLN A 77 12.07 10.98 9.22
C GLN A 77 13.26 11.81 8.72
N GLU A 78 14.28 11.15 8.16
CA GLU A 78 15.43 11.82 7.55
C GLU A 78 14.99 12.69 6.37
N GLN A 79 14.20 12.15 5.44
CA GLN A 79 13.65 12.92 4.32
C GLN A 79 12.79 14.11 4.80
N LEU A 80 11.97 13.92 5.83
CA LEU A 80 11.16 14.99 6.40
C LEU A 80 12.04 16.09 7.01
N SER A 81 13.11 15.70 7.70
CA SER A 81 14.08 16.62 8.29
C SER A 81 14.84 17.40 7.22
N GLU A 82 15.21 16.75 6.11
CA GLU A 82 15.88 17.39 4.97
C GLU A 82 14.94 18.39 4.28
N LEU A 83 13.69 18.01 4.02
CA LEU A 83 12.69 18.90 3.42
C LEU A 83 12.40 20.10 4.31
N ASN A 84 12.25 19.91 5.62
CA ASN A 84 12.10 21.01 6.57
C ASN A 84 13.32 21.93 6.57
N GLY A 85 14.53 21.37 6.48
CA GLY A 85 15.76 22.16 6.35
C GLY A 85 15.81 23.00 5.08
N ARG A 86 15.43 22.41 3.93
CA ARG A 86 15.35 23.13 2.64
C ARG A 86 14.27 24.21 2.66
N LEU A 87 13.14 23.95 3.31
CA LEU A 87 12.06 24.92 3.48
C LEU A 87 12.54 26.13 4.31
N ASP A 88 13.27 25.87 5.40
CA ASP A 88 13.81 26.93 6.26
C ASP A 88 14.90 27.74 5.53
N GLU A 89 15.76 27.10 4.74
CA GLU A 89 16.73 27.80 3.89
C GLU A 89 16.05 28.70 2.85
N MET A 90 15.00 28.19 2.18
CA MET A 90 14.18 28.96 1.24
C MET A 90 13.48 30.14 1.92
N GLN A 91 12.92 29.91 3.10
CA GLN A 91 12.29 30.96 3.91
C GLN A 91 13.32 32.03 4.31
N HIS A 92 14.51 31.63 4.76
CA HIS A 92 15.59 32.55 5.07
C HIS A 92 16.03 33.37 3.87
N ARG A 93 16.24 32.76 2.70
CA ARG A 93 16.58 33.50 1.47
C ARG A 93 15.49 34.49 1.09
N THR A 94 14.23 34.10 1.18
CA THR A 94 13.09 34.97 0.88
C THR A 94 13.04 36.16 1.84
N SER A 95 13.18 35.92 3.16
CA SER A 95 13.23 36.99 4.16
C SER A 95 14.44 37.93 3.97
N GLN A 96 15.58 37.42 3.52
CA GLN A 96 16.76 38.24 3.21
C GLN A 96 16.55 39.10 1.96
N LEU A 97 15.88 38.57 0.94
CA LEU A 97 15.52 39.35 -0.24
C LEU A 97 14.45 40.39 0.08
N GLU A 98 13.45 40.03 0.88
CA GLU A 98 12.38 40.93 1.31
C GLU A 98 12.94 42.10 2.14
N THR A 99 13.82 41.83 3.11
CA THR A 99 14.48 42.90 3.88
C THR A 99 15.35 43.80 3.01
N ARG A 100 16.06 43.24 2.02
CA ARG A 100 16.82 44.04 1.04
C ARG A 100 15.91 44.87 0.13
N MET A 101 14.79 44.32 -0.32
CA MET A 101 13.80 45.05 -1.11
C MET A 101 13.17 46.17 -0.28
N ALA A 102 12.73 45.89 0.94
CA ALA A 102 12.17 46.90 1.85
C ALA A 102 13.16 48.02 2.17
N ALA A 103 14.45 47.72 2.33
CA ALA A 103 15.48 48.74 2.51
C ALA A 103 15.69 49.60 1.24
N ASN A 104 15.72 48.98 0.06
CA ASN A 104 15.84 49.69 -1.22
C ASN A 104 14.61 50.55 -1.53
N GLU A 105 13.41 50.02 -1.28
CA GLU A 105 12.14 50.74 -1.45
C GLU A 105 12.07 51.97 -0.53
N ASN A 106 12.43 51.83 0.75
CA ASN A 106 12.50 52.97 1.66
C ASN A 106 13.55 54.01 1.22
N GLY A 107 14.70 53.57 0.70
CA GLY A 107 15.71 54.47 0.14
C GLY A 107 15.21 55.23 -1.09
N LEU A 108 14.47 54.55 -1.97
CA LEU A 108 13.84 55.15 -3.15
C LEU A 108 12.75 56.16 -2.77
N LEU A 109 11.90 55.81 -1.79
CA LEU A 109 10.89 56.73 -1.24
C LEU A 109 11.54 57.97 -0.63
N GLN A 110 12.64 57.81 0.11
CA GLN A 110 13.38 58.93 0.68
C GLN A 110 14.00 59.82 -0.41
N LEU A 111 14.53 59.23 -1.48
CA LEU A 111 15.05 59.98 -2.63
C LEU A 111 13.94 60.69 -3.40
N ALA A 112 12.78 60.05 -3.60
CA ALA A 112 11.62 60.65 -4.26
C ALA A 112 11.06 61.85 -3.47
N LEU A 113 10.98 61.72 -2.13
CA LEU A 113 10.59 62.81 -1.23
C LEU A 113 11.61 63.96 -1.22
N SER A 114 12.90 63.65 -1.41
CA SER A 114 13.99 64.64 -1.47
C SER A 114 14.15 65.28 -2.86
N GLY A 115 13.78 64.56 -3.93
CA GLY A 115 13.89 64.95 -5.33
C GLY A 115 12.71 65.77 -5.87
N GLY A 116 11.63 65.93 -5.09
CA GLY A 116 10.47 66.75 -5.43
C GLY A 116 10.71 68.27 -5.48
N ARG A 117 11.97 68.73 -5.42
CA ARG A 117 12.34 70.14 -5.40
C ARG A 117 13.29 70.49 -6.54
N GLY A 118 12.83 70.27 -7.77
CA GLY A 118 13.36 70.96 -8.93
C GLY A 118 13.52 70.08 -10.17
N THR A 119 12.58 70.21 -11.10
CA THR A 119 12.86 70.26 -12.54
C THR A 119 11.62 70.81 -13.23
N ASN A 120 11.71 72.07 -13.66
CA ASN A 120 10.73 72.72 -14.51
C ASN A 120 11.28 72.72 -15.95
N ALA A 121 10.37 72.45 -16.90
CA ALA A 121 10.41 72.80 -18.31
C ALA A 121 11.61 72.35 -19.17
N GLN A 122 11.39 71.31 -19.98
CA GLN A 122 11.80 71.33 -21.38
C GLN A 122 10.84 70.50 -22.24
N GLN A 123 10.02 71.23 -22.99
CA GLN A 123 9.24 70.74 -24.11
C GLN A 123 10.19 70.36 -25.25
N GLN A 124 10.01 69.16 -25.79
CA GLN A 124 10.34 68.85 -27.18
C GLN A 124 9.22 67.97 -27.73
N GLU A 125 8.44 68.57 -28.62
CA GLU A 125 7.46 67.91 -29.47
C GLU A 125 8.18 67.03 -30.50
N VAL A 126 7.55 65.93 -30.93
CA VAL A 126 6.98 65.75 -32.28
C VAL A 126 6.72 64.25 -32.57
N GLN A 127 5.45 63.97 -32.92
CA GLN A 127 4.88 62.81 -33.66
C GLN A 127 4.82 61.46 -32.93
N GLY A 128 3.67 60.78 -32.75
CA GLY A 128 2.37 60.91 -33.42
C GLY A 128 1.98 59.57 -34.07
N LYS A 129 1.48 58.60 -33.28
CA LYS A 129 0.60 57.53 -33.79
C LYS A 129 -0.21 56.85 -32.68
N ALA A 130 -1.51 57.12 -32.73
CA ALA A 130 -2.67 56.34 -32.26
C ALA A 130 -2.52 55.49 -30.99
N ILE A 131 -3.14 55.99 -29.92
CA ILE A 131 -3.75 55.21 -28.86
C ILE A 131 -4.95 54.49 -29.48
N ASP A 132 -5.02 53.17 -29.35
CA ASP A 132 -6.29 52.47 -29.24
C ASP A 132 -6.32 51.84 -27.85
N GLU A 133 -7.38 52.15 -27.11
CA GLU A 133 -7.67 51.69 -25.76
C GLU A 133 -8.25 50.25 -25.81
N PRO A 134 -8.50 49.59 -24.67
CA PRO A 134 -8.20 48.19 -24.44
C PRO A 134 -9.41 47.27 -24.69
N PRO A 135 -9.24 45.96 -24.51
CA PRO A 135 -10.25 45.23 -23.77
C PRO A 135 -9.62 44.69 -22.49
N ALA A 136 -10.08 45.25 -21.38
CA ALA A 136 -10.22 44.47 -20.17
C ALA A 136 -11.06 43.23 -20.49
N ASP A 137 -10.50 42.04 -20.30
CA ASP A 137 -11.26 40.89 -19.83
C ASP A 137 -10.34 39.88 -19.13
N ILE A 138 -9.93 40.26 -17.93
CA ILE A 138 -9.58 39.28 -16.90
C ILE A 138 -10.92 38.72 -16.41
N LYS A 139 -11.37 37.58 -16.98
CA LYS A 139 -12.30 36.63 -16.35
C LYS A 139 -12.46 35.32 -17.15
N ALA A 140 -12.27 34.20 -16.44
CA ALA A 140 -12.75 32.82 -16.70
C ALA A 140 -11.95 31.98 -17.73
N LYS A 141 -11.56 30.71 -17.53
CA LYS A 141 -11.99 29.58 -16.67
C LYS A 141 -10.80 28.63 -16.37
N PRO A 142 -10.85 27.79 -15.32
CA PRO A 142 -9.83 26.77 -15.09
C PRO A 142 -9.97 25.65 -16.14
N VAL A 143 -8.93 25.37 -16.91
CA VAL A 143 -8.92 24.21 -17.82
C VAL A 143 -7.69 23.35 -17.53
N SER A 144 -7.71 22.70 -16.35
CA SER A 144 -6.99 21.45 -16.16
C SER A 144 -7.98 20.40 -15.69
N THR A 145 -8.88 20.02 -16.61
CA THR A 145 -9.76 18.86 -16.47
C THR A 145 -8.94 17.69 -15.91
N ILE A 146 -9.47 16.98 -14.93
CA ILE A 146 -8.75 15.90 -14.22
C ILE A 146 -8.23 14.83 -15.20
N LYS A 147 -8.92 14.65 -16.33
CA LYS A 147 -8.50 13.81 -17.46
C LYS A 147 -7.16 14.24 -18.11
N LEU A 148 -6.86 15.53 -18.18
CA LEU A 148 -5.61 16.06 -18.75
C LEU A 148 -4.40 15.87 -17.82
N ARG A 149 -4.63 15.77 -16.51
CA ARG A 149 -3.55 15.54 -15.52
C ARG A 149 -3.14 14.08 -15.44
N TYR A 150 -4.03 13.15 -15.79
CA TYR A 150 -3.79 11.71 -15.67
C TYR A 150 -4.12 10.94 -16.96
N PRO A 151 -3.58 11.33 -18.14
CA PRO A 151 -3.94 10.71 -19.42
C PRO A 151 -3.68 9.20 -19.44
N GLN A 152 -2.52 8.78 -18.91
CA GLN A 152 -2.12 7.38 -18.83
C GLN A 152 -3.06 6.52 -17.97
N LEU A 153 -3.70 7.12 -16.96
CA LEU A 153 -4.67 6.43 -16.10
C LEU A 153 -5.94 6.09 -16.89
N PHE A 154 -6.46 7.08 -17.63
CA PHE A 154 -7.68 6.93 -18.42
C PHE A 154 -7.49 6.04 -19.64
N GLU A 155 -6.31 6.04 -20.26
CA GLU A 155 -5.94 5.11 -21.33
C GLU A 155 -5.92 3.67 -20.83
N LEU A 156 -5.26 3.40 -19.70
CA LEU A 156 -5.22 2.04 -19.16
C LEU A 156 -6.60 1.57 -18.67
N HIS A 157 -7.45 2.47 -18.18
CA HIS A 157 -8.84 2.17 -17.81
C HIS A 157 -9.73 1.93 -19.03
N SER A 158 -9.57 2.68 -20.13
CA SER A 158 -10.35 2.47 -21.36
C SER A 158 -9.96 1.17 -22.06
N GLU A 159 -8.73 0.71 -21.89
CA GLU A 159 -8.26 -0.63 -22.29
C GLU A 159 -8.85 -1.77 -21.42
N GLY A 160 -9.66 -1.46 -20.40
CA GLY A 160 -10.34 -2.45 -19.55
C GLY A 160 -9.43 -3.10 -18.51
N LYS A 161 -8.28 -2.51 -18.19
CA LYS A 161 -7.38 -3.03 -17.15
C LYS A 161 -7.99 -2.82 -15.77
N SER A 162 -7.80 -3.80 -14.88
CA SER A 162 -8.28 -3.71 -13.51
C SER A 162 -7.59 -2.56 -12.77
N ILE A 163 -8.28 -1.96 -11.79
CA ILE A 163 -7.78 -0.85 -10.97
C ILE A 163 -6.43 -1.21 -10.32
N ASP A 164 -6.27 -2.47 -9.88
CA ASP A 164 -5.02 -2.98 -9.32
C ASP A 164 -3.89 -3.09 -10.35
N ALA A 165 -4.20 -3.45 -11.60
CA ALA A 165 -3.21 -3.46 -12.68
C ALA A 165 -2.79 -2.04 -13.09
N ILE A 166 -3.70 -1.07 -13.00
CA ILE A 166 -3.40 0.34 -13.23
C ILE A 166 -2.52 0.87 -12.09
N ALA A 167 -2.87 0.60 -10.84
CA ALA A 167 -2.08 0.95 -9.65
C ALA A 167 -0.63 0.49 -9.74
N LYS A 168 -0.41 -0.78 -10.15
CA LYS A 168 0.94 -1.33 -10.34
C LYS A 168 1.72 -0.67 -11.48
N LYS A 169 1.04 -0.15 -12.50
CA LYS A 169 1.68 0.48 -13.67
C LYS A 169 1.93 1.97 -13.49
N THR A 170 1.04 2.68 -12.81
CA THR A 170 1.15 4.12 -12.57
C THR A 170 1.82 4.45 -11.23
N GLY A 171 2.03 3.46 -10.36
CA GLY A 171 2.61 3.65 -9.03
C GLY A 171 1.68 4.34 -8.04
N MET A 172 0.38 4.43 -8.35
CA MET A 172 -0.64 5.09 -7.52
C MET A 172 -1.41 4.07 -6.68
N GLN A 173 -1.98 4.51 -5.56
CA GLN A 173 -2.80 3.64 -4.72
C GLN A 173 -4.17 3.37 -5.38
N SER A 174 -4.72 2.17 -5.21
CA SER A 174 -6.01 1.79 -5.80
C SER A 174 -7.16 2.73 -5.41
N GLY A 175 -7.13 3.27 -4.18
CA GLY A 175 -8.10 4.26 -3.70
C GLY A 175 -8.01 5.62 -4.41
N GLU A 176 -6.80 6.08 -4.74
CA GLU A 176 -6.59 7.34 -5.46
C GLU A 176 -7.10 7.25 -6.89
N ILE A 177 -6.88 6.10 -7.54
CA ILE A 177 -7.38 5.83 -8.90
C ILE A 177 -8.90 5.88 -8.93
N GLN A 178 -9.56 5.25 -7.95
CA GLN A 178 -11.02 5.26 -7.84
C GLN A 178 -11.57 6.69 -7.61
N LEU A 179 -10.90 7.48 -6.78
CA LEU A 179 -11.25 8.87 -6.53
C LEU A 179 -11.11 9.73 -7.78
N ILE A 180 -10.00 9.60 -8.52
CA ILE A 180 -9.74 10.32 -9.77
C ILE A 180 -10.78 9.97 -10.84
N LEU A 181 -11.12 8.68 -10.98
CA LEU A 181 -12.17 8.23 -11.90
C LEU A 181 -13.55 8.81 -11.52
N GLN A 182 -13.88 8.84 -10.23
CA GLN A 182 -15.13 9.42 -9.75
C GLN A 182 -15.21 10.93 -9.98
N LEU A 183 -14.14 11.66 -9.67
CA LEU A 183 -14.03 13.09 -9.91
C LEU A 183 -14.17 13.41 -11.40
N ALA A 184 -13.50 12.65 -12.27
CA ALA A 184 -13.60 12.85 -13.71
C ALA A 184 -15.02 12.56 -14.25
N LYS A 185 -15.75 11.62 -13.65
CA LYS A 185 -17.17 11.38 -13.96
C LYS A 185 -18.06 12.54 -13.51
N GLN A 186 -17.77 13.14 -12.36
CA GLN A 186 -18.47 14.32 -11.86
C GLN A 186 -18.19 15.56 -12.73
N GLU A 187 -16.95 15.74 -13.21
CA GLU A 187 -16.60 16.82 -14.15
C GLU A 187 -17.26 16.66 -15.52
N GLU A 188 -17.51 15.43 -15.99
CA GLU A 188 -18.22 15.19 -17.26
C GLU A 188 -19.74 15.39 -17.14
N SER A 189 -20.28 15.29 -15.93
CA SER A 189 -21.70 15.47 -15.65
C SER A 189 -22.06 16.92 -15.25
N ALA A 190 -21.07 17.80 -15.12
CA ALA A 190 -21.18 19.21 -14.71
C ALA A 190 -21.00 20.15 -15.91
#